data_AF-A0A1C5VNY8-F1
#
_entry.id   AF-A0A1C5VNY8-F1
#
_cell.length_a   1.000
_cell.length_b   1.000
_cell.length_c   1.000
_cell.angle_alpha   90.00
_cell.angle_beta   90.00
_cell.angle_gamma   90.00
#
_symmetry.space_group_name_H-M   'P 1'
#
loop_
_entity.id
_entity.type
_entity.pdbx_description
1 polymer ?
#
loop_
_entity_poly.entity_id
_entity_poly.type
_entity_poly.pdbx_seq_one_letter_code
_entity_poly.pdbx_strand_id
1 'polypeptide(L)'
;MKKRLFAAVASLAVLIGSALPVSAEGADDKNSDLASGAKSAILMELETGTVLFEKNADEKLEPASVTKIMTMGLVLEQVAAGKLSMDDMVTASENARSMGGTEINLDKGEQMSVYDLMMSVAVASANDAAVALGEHITGGSEDAFVDMMNRKAEELGMNNTHFENTNGLPADGHLTTARDVALMTRFLLSFEQATEFTATNRYPIRSDTNEYMMRNSNALVREYEGCIGVKTGYTKTAGHCLSSAATKNGMTLIAVVLGESDSKTRFQESKDLLDYGFAKYELYRPEVTFEQTESIPVKKGVVSRVEVVSPSTEIAPVLIAKGTQPEVEVHTQLEQSVTAPVEQGSVVGTTTLILDGKEVDRYEYTAKTAVEQRTFIESMKIVFYKMMTM
;
A
#
# COMPACT_ATOMS: atom_id res chain seq x y z
N MET A 1 16.60 48.66 -22.37
CA MET A 1 17.12 48.67 -20.98
C MET A 1 16.19 47.79 -20.14
N LYS A 2 16.39 46.47 -20.16
CA LYS A 2 17.01 45.65 -19.10
C LYS A 2 16.46 45.90 -17.68
N LYS A 3 15.60 44.99 -17.20
CA LYS A 3 15.68 44.17 -15.97
C LYS A 3 14.32 43.41 -15.85
N ARG A 4 14.24 42.07 -16.04
CA ARG A 4 14.58 40.98 -15.11
C ARG A 4 13.82 41.14 -13.77
N LEU A 5 13.15 40.17 -13.14
CA LEU A 5 13.16 38.71 -13.24
C LEU A 5 12.09 38.13 -12.27
N PHE A 6 11.67 36.89 -12.53
CA PHE A 6 11.09 35.87 -11.62
C PHE A 6 9.75 36.16 -10.90
N ALA A 7 8.68 35.59 -11.47
CA ALA A 7 7.62 34.98 -10.69
C ALA A 7 8.11 33.59 -10.24
N ALA A 8 8.32 33.41 -8.94
CA ALA A 8 8.53 32.10 -8.34
C ALA A 8 7.15 31.52 -8.00
N VAL A 9 6.74 30.51 -8.75
CA VAL A 9 5.65 29.62 -8.39
C VAL A 9 6.17 28.76 -7.25
N ALA A 10 5.67 28.98 -6.04
CA ALA A 10 5.96 28.13 -4.89
C ALA A 10 5.24 26.79 -5.10
N SER A 11 6.01 25.80 -5.53
CA SER A 11 5.62 24.39 -5.56
C SER A 11 5.37 23.93 -4.13
N LEU A 12 4.16 23.48 -3.85
CA LEU A 12 3.82 22.75 -2.64
C LEU A 12 4.51 21.38 -2.72
N ALA A 13 5.73 21.27 -2.20
CA ALA A 13 6.41 20.00 -2.02
C ALA A 13 5.78 19.32 -0.79
N VAL A 14 4.84 18.41 -1.03
CA VAL A 14 4.54 17.36 -0.07
C VAL A 14 5.81 16.50 -0.02
N LEU A 15 6.58 16.64 1.05
CA LEU A 15 7.66 15.72 1.37
C LEU A 15 7.00 14.37 1.68
N ILE A 16 6.91 13.54 0.64
CA ILE A 16 6.89 12.09 0.81
C ILE A 16 8.21 11.79 1.51
N GLY A 17 8.15 11.56 2.82
CA GLY A 17 9.26 11.03 3.57
C GLY A 17 9.71 9.77 2.84
N SER A 18 10.85 9.85 2.17
CA SER A 18 11.51 8.69 1.63
C SER A 18 12.03 7.93 2.85
N ALA A 19 11.17 7.08 3.42
CA ALA A 19 11.62 5.93 4.17
C ALA A 19 12.51 5.16 3.19
N LEU A 20 13.82 5.38 3.27
CA LEU A 20 14.76 4.46 2.68
C LEU A 20 14.39 3.11 3.29
N PRO A 21 14.14 2.07 2.47
CA PRO A 21 13.96 0.74 3.04
C PRO A 21 15.26 0.47 3.80
N VAL A 22 15.18 0.48 5.12
CA VAL A 22 16.19 -0.12 5.96
C VAL A 22 16.17 -1.57 5.53
N SER A 23 17.09 -1.91 4.63
CA SER A 23 17.40 -3.28 4.31
C SER A 23 17.92 -3.84 5.62
N ALA A 24 17.02 -4.43 6.41
CA ALA A 24 17.42 -5.41 7.39
C ALA A 24 18.35 -6.33 6.60
N GLU A 25 19.62 -6.36 6.98
CA GLU A 25 20.61 -7.31 6.46
C GLU A 25 19.98 -8.67 6.63
N GLY A 26 19.31 -9.13 5.58
CA GLY A 26 18.73 -10.44 5.49
C GLY A 26 19.90 -11.37 5.72
N ALA A 27 19.82 -12.12 6.81
CA ALA A 27 20.64 -13.31 6.94
C ALA A 27 20.49 -14.06 5.61
N ASP A 28 21.60 -14.10 4.88
CA ASP A 28 21.75 -14.71 3.57
C ASP A 28 21.59 -16.23 3.78
N ASP A 29 20.35 -16.66 4.02
CA ASP A 29 19.95 -18.05 4.26
C ASP A 29 19.93 -18.73 2.89
N LYS A 30 21.13 -18.93 2.34
CA LYS A 30 21.40 -19.55 1.03
C LYS A 30 20.99 -21.02 0.95
N ASN A 31 20.09 -21.47 1.81
CA ASN A 31 19.74 -22.88 1.97
C ASN A 31 18.29 -23.12 2.39
N SER A 32 17.35 -22.24 2.02
CA SER A 32 15.93 -22.58 2.09
C SER A 32 15.46 -23.04 0.71
N ASP A 33 15.04 -24.31 0.57
CA ASP A 33 14.31 -24.86 -0.59
C ASP A 33 12.89 -24.23 -0.76
N LEU A 34 12.67 -23.02 -0.20
CA LEU A 34 11.40 -22.30 -0.29
C LEU A 34 11.13 -21.86 -1.72
N ALA A 35 9.87 -21.99 -2.12
CA ALA A 35 9.39 -21.62 -3.43
C ALA A 35 10.22 -22.23 -4.59
N SER A 36 10.69 -23.48 -4.43
CA SER A 36 11.57 -24.16 -5.38
C SER A 36 10.93 -24.36 -6.76
N GLY A 37 9.62 -24.63 -6.79
CA GLY A 37 8.81 -24.86 -7.99
C GLY A 37 8.37 -23.59 -8.70
N ALA A 38 8.25 -22.47 -7.97
CA ALA A 38 7.91 -21.18 -8.56
C ALA A 38 9.02 -20.64 -9.48
N LYS A 39 8.65 -19.97 -10.58
CA LYS A 39 9.60 -19.20 -11.39
C LYS A 39 10.09 -17.97 -10.62
N SER A 40 9.15 -17.31 -9.95
CA SER A 40 9.39 -16.11 -9.14
C SER A 40 8.53 -16.15 -7.87
N ALA A 41 9.07 -15.64 -6.76
CA ALA A 41 8.38 -15.58 -5.49
C ALA A 41 8.85 -14.41 -4.62
N ILE A 42 7.98 -13.93 -3.73
CA ILE A 42 8.31 -12.94 -2.70
C ILE A 42 7.46 -13.18 -1.44
N LEU A 43 8.05 -12.92 -0.28
CA LEU A 43 7.36 -12.82 1.00
C LEU A 43 7.59 -11.41 1.57
N MET A 44 6.52 -10.72 1.92
CA MET A 44 6.56 -9.33 2.36
C MET A 44 5.66 -9.14 3.58
N GLU A 45 6.10 -8.34 4.55
CA GLU A 45 5.25 -7.89 5.65
C GLU A 45 4.41 -6.67 5.19
N LEU A 46 3.11 -6.69 5.49
CA LEU A 46 2.11 -5.75 4.97
C LEU A 46 2.36 -4.29 5.41
N GLU A 47 2.55 -4.03 6.70
CA GLU A 47 2.54 -2.68 7.26
C GLU A 47 3.84 -1.94 6.92
N THR A 48 4.98 -2.57 7.19
CA THR A 48 6.32 -2.04 6.94
C THR A 48 6.73 -2.12 5.47
N GLY A 49 6.19 -3.08 4.71
CA GLY A 49 6.65 -3.38 3.35
C GLY A 49 7.99 -4.10 3.28
N THR A 50 8.50 -4.58 4.41
CA THR A 50 9.78 -5.28 4.49
C THR A 50 9.71 -6.60 3.74
N VAL A 51 10.65 -6.84 2.83
CA VAL A 51 10.79 -8.12 2.11
C VAL A 51 11.54 -9.11 3.00
N LEU A 52 10.94 -10.26 3.25
CA LEU A 52 11.46 -11.32 4.12
C LEU A 52 12.15 -12.44 3.33
N PHE A 53 11.73 -12.62 2.08
CA PHE A 53 12.27 -13.59 1.14
C PHE A 53 11.95 -13.14 -0.29
N GLU A 54 12.87 -13.37 -1.22
CA GLU A 54 12.65 -13.16 -2.65
C GLU A 54 13.41 -14.17 -3.50
N LYS A 55 12.78 -14.60 -4.60
CA LYS A 55 13.35 -15.44 -5.65
C LYS A 55 12.94 -14.86 -6.99
N ASN A 56 13.88 -14.35 -7.78
CA ASN A 56 13.60 -13.72 -9.08
C ASN A 56 12.44 -12.71 -9.00
N ALA A 57 12.33 -11.95 -7.91
CA ALA A 57 11.10 -11.21 -7.60
C ALA A 57 10.75 -10.11 -8.63
N ASP A 58 11.73 -9.69 -9.44
CA ASP A 58 11.60 -8.71 -10.52
C ASP A 58 11.56 -9.33 -11.93
N GLU A 59 11.48 -10.66 -12.04
CA GLU A 59 11.30 -11.36 -13.32
C GLU A 59 9.90 -11.08 -13.89
N LYS A 60 9.84 -10.61 -15.13
CA LYS A 60 8.59 -10.29 -15.84
C LYS A 60 7.89 -11.56 -16.30
N LEU A 61 6.70 -11.80 -15.78
CA LEU A 61 5.87 -12.99 -16.03
C LEU A 61 4.42 -12.58 -16.30
N GLU A 62 3.69 -13.43 -17.01
CA GLU A 62 2.24 -13.25 -17.17
C GLU A 62 1.52 -13.41 -15.82
N PRO A 63 0.64 -12.49 -15.42
CA PRO A 63 -0.04 -12.54 -14.12
C PRO A 63 -1.15 -13.60 -14.04
N ALA A 64 -1.80 -13.93 -15.17
CA ALA A 64 -3.11 -14.56 -15.16
C ALA A 64 -4.10 -13.78 -14.25
N SER A 65 -5.08 -14.46 -13.64
CA SER A 65 -6.11 -13.81 -12.80
C SER A 65 -5.61 -13.07 -11.56
N VAL A 66 -4.31 -13.07 -11.20
CA VAL A 66 -3.83 -12.17 -10.13
C VAL A 66 -3.95 -10.69 -10.53
N THR A 67 -4.08 -10.39 -11.83
CA THR A 67 -4.48 -9.07 -12.36
C THR A 67 -5.70 -8.49 -11.65
N LYS A 68 -6.67 -9.34 -11.28
CA LYS A 68 -7.93 -8.91 -10.65
C LYS A 68 -7.73 -8.26 -9.27
N ILE A 69 -6.56 -8.41 -8.65
CA ILE A 69 -6.19 -7.68 -7.43
C ILE A 69 -6.20 -6.18 -7.69
N MET A 70 -5.63 -5.73 -8.82
CA MET A 70 -5.66 -4.32 -9.22
C MET A 70 -7.09 -3.85 -9.52
N THR A 71 -7.86 -4.66 -10.25
CA THR A 71 -9.27 -4.36 -10.55
C THR A 71 -10.09 -4.14 -9.27
N MET A 72 -9.98 -5.07 -8.30
CA MET A 72 -10.64 -4.93 -7.00
C MET A 72 -10.16 -3.70 -6.23
N GLY A 73 -8.85 -3.44 -6.23
CA GLY A 73 -8.27 -2.29 -5.53
C GLY A 73 -8.81 -0.96 -6.06
N LEU A 74 -8.92 -0.82 -7.39
CA LEU A 74 -9.50 0.38 -8.01
C LEU A 74 -11.00 0.53 -7.72
N VAL A 75 -11.76 -0.56 -7.66
CA VAL A 75 -13.18 -0.51 -7.24
C VAL A 75 -13.28 0.01 -5.80
N LEU A 76 -12.51 -0.54 -4.87
CA LEU A 76 -12.50 -0.08 -3.48
C LEU A 76 -12.00 1.35 -3.34
N GLU A 77 -11.06 1.79 -4.16
CA GLU A 77 -10.64 3.18 -4.21
C GLU A 77 -11.78 4.12 -4.64
N GLN A 78 -12.60 3.74 -5.63
CA GLN A 78 -13.77 4.53 -6.01
C GLN A 78 -14.82 4.57 -4.90
N VAL A 79 -15.02 3.46 -4.19
CA VAL A 79 -15.94 3.38 -3.04
C VAL A 79 -15.45 4.26 -1.89
N ALA A 80 -14.17 4.16 -1.52
CA ALA A 80 -13.57 4.99 -0.48
C ALA A 80 -13.61 6.49 -0.82
N ALA A 81 -13.53 6.84 -2.12
CA ALA A 81 -13.67 8.22 -2.60
C ALA A 81 -15.14 8.70 -2.68
N GLY A 82 -16.13 7.86 -2.35
CA GLY A 82 -17.55 8.18 -2.43
C GLY A 82 -18.09 8.35 -3.87
N LYS A 83 -17.36 7.82 -4.86
CA LYS A 83 -17.74 7.89 -6.29
C LYS A 83 -18.54 6.68 -6.77
N LEU A 84 -18.53 5.60 -6.00
CA LEU A 84 -19.22 4.35 -6.27
C LEU A 84 -19.79 3.83 -4.94
N SER A 85 -20.96 3.22 -4.97
CA SER A 85 -21.55 2.49 -3.84
C SER A 85 -21.51 0.99 -4.09
N MET A 86 -21.41 0.20 -3.03
CA MET A 86 -21.56 -1.27 -3.12
C MET A 86 -22.95 -1.70 -3.62
N ASP A 87 -23.96 -0.86 -3.39
CA ASP A 87 -25.34 -1.09 -3.81
C ASP A 87 -25.62 -0.61 -5.24
N ASP A 88 -24.67 0.05 -5.91
CA ASP A 88 -24.88 0.54 -7.27
C ASP A 88 -25.07 -0.64 -8.23
N MET A 89 -26.05 -0.52 -9.12
CA MET A 89 -26.37 -1.54 -10.10
C MET A 89 -25.55 -1.36 -11.36
N VAL A 90 -24.70 -2.33 -11.66
CA VAL A 90 -23.90 -2.42 -12.87
C VAL A 90 -24.67 -3.19 -13.93
N THR A 91 -24.77 -2.62 -15.14
CA THR A 91 -25.41 -3.28 -16.29
C THR A 91 -24.36 -3.95 -17.15
N ALA A 92 -24.46 -5.26 -17.33
CA ALA A 92 -23.50 -6.02 -18.14
C ALA A 92 -23.57 -5.64 -19.63
N SER A 93 -22.42 -5.36 -20.23
CA SER A 93 -22.29 -5.04 -21.65
C SER A 93 -22.20 -6.30 -22.52
N GLU A 94 -22.22 -6.11 -23.84
CA GLU A 94 -21.91 -7.20 -24.77
C GLU A 94 -20.46 -7.69 -24.61
N ASN A 95 -19.53 -6.79 -24.29
CA ASN A 95 -18.12 -7.14 -24.08
C ASN A 95 -17.98 -8.05 -22.85
N ALA A 96 -18.54 -7.65 -21.71
CA ALA A 96 -18.56 -8.47 -20.49
C ALA A 96 -19.19 -9.86 -20.75
N ARG A 97 -20.32 -9.93 -21.47
CA ARG A 97 -21.00 -11.18 -21.86
C ARG A 97 -20.18 -12.06 -22.81
N SER A 98 -19.26 -11.46 -23.56
CA SER A 98 -18.44 -12.15 -24.58
C SER A 98 -17.14 -12.73 -24.03
N MET A 99 -16.89 -12.55 -22.73
CA MET A 99 -15.72 -13.09 -22.07
C MET A 99 -15.67 -14.63 -22.19
N GLY A 100 -14.50 -15.16 -21.84
CA GLY A 100 -14.29 -16.60 -21.73
C GLY A 100 -13.41 -16.88 -20.53
N GLY A 101 -13.18 -18.16 -20.24
CA GLY A 101 -12.44 -18.57 -19.03
C GLY A 101 -13.40 -18.81 -17.87
N THR A 102 -13.13 -18.20 -16.71
CA THR A 102 -14.03 -18.34 -15.54
C THR A 102 -14.97 -17.17 -15.48
N GLU A 103 -16.27 -17.43 -15.37
CA GLU A 103 -17.34 -16.46 -15.53
C GLU A 103 -18.51 -16.81 -14.62
N ILE A 104 -19.37 -15.83 -14.33
CA ILE A 104 -20.69 -16.06 -13.74
C ILE A 104 -21.79 -16.11 -14.80
N ASN A 105 -21.42 -16.02 -16.09
CA ASN A 105 -22.31 -15.98 -17.25
C ASN A 105 -23.29 -14.81 -17.17
N LEU A 106 -22.79 -13.59 -17.01
CA LEU A 106 -23.62 -12.39 -17.12
C LEU A 106 -24.25 -12.31 -18.51
N ASP A 107 -25.57 -12.10 -18.58
CA ASP A 107 -26.26 -11.78 -19.83
C ASP A 107 -26.18 -10.28 -20.14
N LYS A 108 -26.17 -9.89 -21.42
CA LYS A 108 -26.20 -8.48 -21.80
C LYS A 108 -27.47 -7.81 -21.27
N GLY A 109 -27.29 -6.71 -20.55
CA GLY A 109 -28.38 -5.98 -19.91
C GLY A 109 -28.79 -6.53 -18.54
N GLU A 110 -28.24 -7.67 -18.11
CA GLU A 110 -28.37 -8.14 -16.73
C GLU A 110 -27.79 -7.07 -15.79
N GLN A 111 -28.48 -6.83 -14.69
CA GLN A 111 -28.04 -5.89 -13.66
C GLN A 111 -27.63 -6.64 -12.40
N MET A 112 -26.46 -6.29 -11.87
CA MET A 112 -25.92 -6.87 -10.66
C MET A 112 -25.25 -5.78 -9.81
N SER A 113 -25.35 -5.90 -8.48
CA SER A 113 -24.73 -4.92 -7.58
C SER A 113 -23.21 -4.92 -7.71
N VAL A 114 -22.56 -3.79 -7.44
CA VAL A 114 -21.09 -3.72 -7.31
C VAL A 114 -20.60 -4.76 -6.30
N TYR A 115 -21.31 -4.95 -5.20
CA TYR A 115 -20.99 -5.95 -4.18
C TYR A 115 -20.95 -7.38 -4.73
N ASP A 116 -22.00 -7.81 -5.44
CA ASP A 116 -22.09 -9.15 -6.02
C ASP A 116 -21.03 -9.37 -7.10
N LEU A 117 -20.73 -8.35 -7.90
CA LEU A 117 -19.66 -8.41 -8.89
C LEU A 117 -18.28 -8.51 -8.22
N MET A 118 -18.03 -7.74 -7.16
CA MET A 118 -16.81 -7.86 -6.35
C MET A 118 -16.65 -9.24 -5.74
N MET A 119 -17.73 -9.82 -5.19
CA MET A 119 -17.75 -11.21 -4.73
C MET A 119 -17.45 -12.20 -5.86
N SER A 120 -17.99 -11.96 -7.05
CA SER A 120 -17.75 -12.80 -8.23
C SER A 120 -16.30 -12.78 -8.69
N VAL A 121 -15.68 -11.59 -8.69
CA VAL A 121 -14.27 -11.38 -9.00
C VAL A 121 -13.37 -12.04 -7.95
N ALA A 122 -13.66 -11.87 -6.65
CA ALA A 122 -12.82 -12.39 -5.58
C ALA A 122 -12.97 -13.92 -5.40
N VAL A 123 -14.20 -14.42 -5.31
CA VAL A 123 -14.51 -15.81 -4.95
C VAL A 123 -14.36 -16.72 -6.17
N ALA A 124 -15.12 -16.44 -7.25
CA ALA A 124 -15.12 -17.27 -8.44
C ALA A 124 -14.02 -16.91 -9.45
N SER A 125 -13.39 -15.73 -9.33
CA SER A 125 -12.44 -15.24 -10.35
C SER A 125 -13.09 -14.87 -11.68
N ALA A 126 -14.34 -14.43 -11.66
CA ALA A 126 -15.17 -14.15 -12.83
C ALA A 126 -14.60 -13.03 -13.72
N ASN A 127 -14.44 -13.29 -15.01
CA ASN A 127 -13.88 -12.37 -16.01
C ASN A 127 -14.91 -11.34 -16.48
N ASP A 128 -16.11 -11.81 -16.80
CA ASP A 128 -17.29 -11.01 -17.12
C ASP A 128 -17.58 -9.94 -16.05
N ALA A 129 -17.50 -10.31 -14.78
CA ALA A 129 -17.68 -9.37 -13.67
C ALA A 129 -16.56 -8.31 -13.58
N ALA A 130 -15.31 -8.69 -13.84
CA ALA A 130 -14.17 -7.75 -13.82
C ALA A 130 -14.30 -6.70 -14.95
N VAL A 131 -14.69 -7.13 -16.15
CA VAL A 131 -14.96 -6.24 -17.28
C VAL A 131 -16.13 -5.31 -16.98
N ALA A 132 -17.25 -5.86 -16.48
CA ALA A 132 -18.44 -5.07 -16.17
C ALA A 132 -18.17 -3.97 -15.12
N LEU A 133 -17.41 -4.29 -14.06
CA LEU A 133 -16.98 -3.30 -13.06
C LEU A 133 -16.09 -2.21 -13.68
N GLY A 134 -15.10 -2.61 -14.49
CA GLY A 134 -14.19 -1.67 -15.13
C GLY A 134 -14.90 -0.71 -16.07
N GLU A 135 -15.78 -1.25 -16.93
CA GLU A 135 -16.61 -0.45 -17.84
C GLU A 135 -17.56 0.46 -17.07
N HIS A 136 -18.17 0.00 -15.98
CA HIS A 136 -19.06 0.84 -15.18
C HIS A 136 -18.34 2.08 -14.63
N ILE A 137 -17.14 1.90 -14.08
CA ILE A 137 -16.33 2.98 -13.49
C ILE A 137 -15.94 4.03 -14.53
N THR A 138 -15.70 3.63 -15.78
CA THR A 138 -15.21 4.53 -16.84
C THR A 138 -16.31 5.04 -17.78
N GLY A 139 -17.57 4.66 -17.54
CA GLY A 139 -18.68 5.04 -18.40
C GLY A 139 -18.76 4.24 -19.71
N GLY A 140 -18.23 3.03 -19.73
CA GLY A 140 -18.46 2.01 -20.76
C GLY A 140 -17.22 1.56 -21.54
N SER A 141 -16.00 1.80 -21.04
CA SER A 141 -14.76 1.46 -21.76
C SER A 141 -13.79 0.67 -20.89
N GLU A 142 -13.53 -0.58 -21.27
CA GLU A 142 -12.50 -1.39 -20.61
C GLU A 142 -11.10 -0.78 -20.79
N ASP A 143 -10.75 -0.31 -21.99
CA ASP A 143 -9.46 0.32 -22.27
C ASP A 143 -9.18 1.53 -21.34
N ALA A 144 -10.19 2.38 -21.12
CA ALA A 144 -10.06 3.50 -20.19
C ALA A 144 -9.82 3.04 -18.75
N PHE A 145 -10.30 1.85 -18.37
CA PHE A 145 -10.05 1.27 -17.06
C PHE A 145 -8.65 0.65 -17.00
N VAL A 146 -8.19 0.03 -18.08
CA VAL A 146 -6.79 -0.43 -18.22
C VAL A 146 -5.81 0.74 -18.09
N ASP A 147 -6.13 1.91 -18.65
CA ASP A 147 -5.35 3.15 -18.44
C ASP A 147 -5.35 3.59 -16.97
N MET A 148 -6.44 3.36 -16.21
CA MET A 148 -6.46 3.58 -14.76
C MET A 148 -5.56 2.57 -14.03
N MET A 149 -5.59 1.30 -14.43
CA MET A 149 -4.74 0.24 -13.86
C MET A 149 -3.26 0.55 -14.05
N ASN A 150 -2.85 0.98 -15.24
CA ASN A 150 -1.45 1.32 -15.53
C ASN A 150 -1.00 2.60 -14.79
N ARG A 151 -1.84 3.64 -14.71
CA ARG A 151 -1.54 4.82 -13.89
C ARG A 151 -1.39 4.46 -12.41
N LYS A 152 -2.26 3.59 -11.89
CA LYS A 152 -2.15 3.11 -10.51
C LYS A 152 -0.87 2.31 -10.31
N ALA A 153 -0.46 1.49 -11.28
CA ALA A 153 0.81 0.78 -11.22
C ALA A 153 2.00 1.73 -11.08
N GLU A 154 2.03 2.82 -11.86
CA GLU A 154 3.06 3.87 -11.72
C GLU A 154 3.03 4.55 -10.35
N GLU A 155 1.84 4.93 -9.86
CA GLU A 155 1.66 5.54 -8.53
C GLU A 155 2.13 4.63 -7.39
N LEU A 156 1.97 3.32 -7.52
CA LEU A 156 2.42 2.31 -6.56
C LEU A 156 3.90 1.93 -6.73
N GLY A 157 4.59 2.45 -7.75
CA GLY A 157 5.99 2.10 -8.04
C GLY A 157 6.19 0.73 -8.68
N MET A 158 5.14 0.16 -9.31
CA MET A 158 5.16 -1.13 -9.99
C MET A 158 5.82 -1.01 -11.39
N ASN A 159 7.10 -0.65 -11.41
CA ASN A 159 7.85 -0.26 -12.62
C ASN A 159 8.02 -1.38 -13.66
N ASN A 160 7.69 -2.62 -13.31
CA ASN A 160 7.83 -3.78 -14.19
C ASN A 160 6.48 -4.40 -14.57
N THR A 161 5.39 -3.69 -14.34
CA THR A 161 4.03 -4.14 -14.66
C THR A 161 3.41 -3.34 -15.79
N HIS A 162 2.73 -4.04 -16.70
CA HIS A 162 1.84 -3.47 -17.69
C HIS A 162 0.58 -4.34 -17.82
N PHE A 163 -0.58 -3.72 -17.70
CA PHE A 163 -1.88 -4.37 -17.86
C PHE A 163 -2.43 -4.08 -19.26
N GLU A 164 -2.99 -5.11 -19.90
CA GLU A 164 -3.68 -5.03 -21.20
C GLU A 164 -5.19 -5.28 -21.06
N ASN A 165 -5.64 -5.78 -19.91
CA ASN A 165 -7.06 -6.07 -19.63
C ASN A 165 -7.33 -6.15 -18.12
N THR A 166 -8.62 -6.20 -17.76
CA THR A 166 -9.11 -6.21 -16.36
C THR A 166 -8.98 -7.54 -15.63
N ASN A 167 -8.73 -8.63 -16.36
CA ASN A 167 -9.00 -9.97 -15.89
C ASN A 167 -7.77 -10.91 -15.93
N GLY A 168 -6.72 -10.55 -16.66
CA GLY A 168 -5.50 -11.33 -16.81
C GLY A 168 -5.60 -12.48 -17.82
N LEU A 169 -6.54 -12.43 -18.77
CA LEU A 169 -6.46 -13.29 -19.95
C LEU A 169 -5.17 -12.98 -20.73
N PRO A 170 -4.56 -13.97 -21.43
CA PRO A 170 -3.32 -13.76 -22.16
C PRO A 170 -3.46 -12.65 -23.21
N ALA A 171 -2.57 -11.66 -23.13
CA ALA A 171 -2.42 -10.58 -24.08
C ALA A 171 -0.93 -10.24 -24.19
N ASP A 172 -0.48 -9.87 -25.39
CA ASP A 172 0.91 -9.48 -25.62
C ASP A 172 1.24 -8.24 -24.78
N GLY A 173 2.39 -8.23 -24.11
CA GLY A 173 2.76 -7.13 -23.21
C GLY A 173 2.14 -7.18 -21.80
N HIS A 174 1.14 -8.03 -21.54
CA HIS A 174 0.50 -8.15 -20.22
C HIS A 174 1.40 -8.90 -19.22
N LEU A 175 2.29 -8.16 -18.56
CA LEU A 175 3.35 -8.70 -17.70
C LEU A 175 3.36 -8.01 -16.33
N THR A 176 3.84 -8.71 -15.32
CA THR A 176 4.07 -8.20 -13.96
C THR A 176 5.26 -8.92 -13.34
N THR A 177 5.54 -8.65 -12.06
CA THR A 177 6.58 -9.33 -11.27
C THR A 177 6.02 -9.76 -9.92
N ALA A 178 6.67 -10.68 -9.20
CA ALA A 178 6.21 -11.06 -7.87
C ALA A 178 6.24 -9.87 -6.90
N ARG A 179 7.25 -9.00 -7.00
CA ARG A 179 7.35 -7.76 -6.22
C ARG A 179 6.17 -6.83 -6.49
N ASP A 180 5.85 -6.58 -7.75
CA ASP A 180 4.74 -5.68 -8.12
C ASP A 180 3.38 -6.27 -7.69
N VAL A 181 3.21 -7.58 -7.81
CA VAL A 181 2.01 -8.27 -7.29
C VAL A 181 1.87 -8.10 -5.78
N ALA A 182 2.97 -8.17 -5.02
CA ALA A 182 2.95 -7.89 -3.59
C ALA A 182 2.56 -6.43 -3.31
N LEU A 183 3.07 -5.47 -4.07
CA LEU A 183 2.71 -4.05 -3.94
C LEU A 183 1.22 -3.79 -4.21
N MET A 184 0.64 -4.31 -5.30
CA MET A 184 -0.81 -4.16 -5.53
C MET A 184 -1.65 -4.94 -4.51
N THR A 185 -1.11 -6.03 -3.94
CA THR A 185 -1.78 -6.75 -2.84
C THR A 185 -1.81 -5.88 -1.58
N ARG A 186 -0.71 -5.17 -1.26
CA ARG A 186 -0.69 -4.18 -0.16
C ARG A 186 -1.69 -3.06 -0.40
N PHE A 187 -1.76 -2.53 -1.62
CA PHE A 187 -2.75 -1.52 -1.99
C PHE A 187 -4.18 -2.01 -1.77
N LEU A 188 -4.53 -3.19 -2.28
CA LEU A 188 -5.86 -3.78 -2.06
C LEU A 188 -6.16 -3.95 -0.55
N LEU A 189 -5.20 -4.46 0.22
CA LEU A 189 -5.38 -4.72 1.65
C LEU A 189 -5.30 -3.46 2.53
N SER A 190 -4.97 -2.29 1.98
CA SER A 190 -5.10 -1.01 2.70
C SER A 190 -6.57 -0.61 2.92
N PHE A 191 -7.49 -1.21 2.17
CA PHE A 191 -8.92 -1.07 2.38
C PHE A 191 -9.39 -2.18 3.31
N GLU A 192 -9.84 -1.85 4.52
CA GLU A 192 -10.31 -2.84 5.51
C GLU A 192 -11.37 -3.80 4.92
N GLN A 193 -12.24 -3.26 4.06
CA GLN A 193 -13.31 -4.01 3.38
C GLN A 193 -12.79 -5.08 2.41
N ALA A 194 -11.53 -5.02 1.94
CA ALA A 194 -11.01 -6.01 0.99
C ALA A 194 -11.12 -7.45 1.51
N THR A 195 -10.88 -7.63 2.81
CA THR A 195 -10.92 -8.95 3.47
C THR A 195 -12.32 -9.58 3.47
N GLU A 196 -13.37 -8.76 3.41
CA GLU A 196 -14.76 -9.23 3.25
C GLU A 196 -14.89 -10.07 1.97
N PHE A 197 -14.24 -9.65 0.89
CA PHE A 197 -14.30 -10.36 -0.40
C PHE A 197 -13.25 -11.48 -0.47
N THR A 198 -12.01 -11.19 -0.12
CA THR A 198 -10.88 -12.10 -0.37
C THR A 198 -10.85 -13.31 0.56
N ALA A 199 -11.35 -13.16 1.79
CA ALA A 199 -11.45 -14.24 2.77
C ALA A 199 -12.78 -15.02 2.70
N THR A 200 -13.72 -14.62 1.84
CA THR A 200 -14.99 -15.34 1.70
C THR A 200 -14.77 -16.68 1.00
N ASN A 201 -15.09 -17.78 1.70
CA ASN A 201 -14.92 -19.15 1.19
C ASN A 201 -15.98 -19.52 0.14
N ARG A 202 -17.24 -19.13 0.37
CA ARG A 202 -18.38 -19.45 -0.50
C ARG A 202 -19.36 -18.28 -0.49
N TYR A 203 -19.98 -18.03 -1.63
CA TYR A 203 -20.96 -16.96 -1.78
C TYR A 203 -22.10 -17.42 -2.71
N PRO A 204 -23.37 -17.41 -2.27
CA PRO A 204 -24.50 -17.60 -3.17
C PRO A 204 -24.72 -16.33 -3.98
N ILE A 205 -24.69 -16.44 -5.30
CA ILE A 205 -25.05 -15.36 -6.21
C ILE A 205 -26.43 -15.64 -6.81
N ARG A 206 -27.15 -14.57 -7.19
CA ARG A 206 -28.51 -14.66 -7.77
C ARG A 206 -29.50 -15.40 -6.85
N SER A 207 -29.37 -15.18 -5.54
CA SER A 207 -30.15 -15.85 -4.50
C SER A 207 -31.67 -15.74 -4.71
N ASP A 208 -32.13 -14.67 -5.37
CA ASP A 208 -33.55 -14.41 -5.62
C ASP A 208 -34.10 -15.03 -6.92
N THR A 209 -33.25 -15.53 -7.82
CA THR A 209 -33.69 -15.99 -9.16
C THR A 209 -33.21 -17.41 -9.49
N ASN A 210 -31.90 -17.61 -9.56
CA ASN A 210 -31.28 -18.89 -9.89
C ASN A 210 -29.98 -19.02 -9.10
N GLU A 211 -30.12 -19.34 -7.82
CA GLU A 211 -29.01 -19.37 -6.88
C GLU A 211 -27.87 -20.26 -7.38
N TYR A 212 -26.68 -19.69 -7.43
CA TYR A 212 -25.45 -20.40 -7.77
C TYR A 212 -24.41 -20.20 -6.65
N MET A 213 -23.93 -21.29 -6.07
CA MET A 213 -22.96 -21.24 -4.97
C MET A 213 -21.54 -21.16 -5.51
N MET A 214 -20.95 -19.97 -5.50
CA MET A 214 -19.54 -19.77 -5.82
C MET A 214 -18.65 -20.34 -4.72
N ARG A 215 -17.45 -20.79 -5.11
CA ARG A 215 -16.43 -21.29 -4.17
C ARG A 215 -15.11 -20.59 -4.46
N ASN A 216 -14.46 -20.17 -3.38
CA ASN A 216 -13.18 -19.50 -3.46
C ASN A 216 -12.13 -20.42 -4.12
N SER A 217 -11.55 -19.91 -5.19
CA SER A 217 -10.46 -20.54 -5.92
C SER A 217 -9.18 -20.71 -5.09
N ASN A 218 -8.96 -19.85 -4.09
CA ASN A 218 -7.87 -19.96 -3.13
C ASN A 218 -8.21 -20.96 -2.01
N ALA A 219 -7.58 -22.14 -2.06
CA ALA A 219 -7.81 -23.18 -1.05
C ALA A 219 -7.32 -22.77 0.35
N LEU A 220 -6.36 -21.86 0.46
CA LEU A 220 -5.78 -21.42 1.74
C LEU A 220 -6.79 -20.77 2.66
N VAL A 221 -7.81 -20.11 2.10
CA VAL A 221 -8.93 -19.51 2.86
C VAL A 221 -9.62 -20.54 3.78
N ARG A 222 -9.60 -21.83 3.43
CA ARG A 222 -10.12 -22.91 4.30
C ARG A 222 -9.05 -23.70 5.03
N GLU A 223 -7.82 -23.69 4.53
CA GLU A 223 -6.79 -24.67 4.88
C GLU A 223 -5.63 -24.09 5.68
N TYR A 224 -5.53 -22.77 5.77
CA TYR A 224 -4.47 -22.08 6.47
C TYR A 224 -5.05 -21.09 7.47
N GLU A 225 -4.74 -21.31 8.75
CA GLU A 225 -5.23 -20.47 9.84
C GLU A 225 -4.74 -19.03 9.68
N GLY A 226 -5.66 -18.08 9.84
CA GLY A 226 -5.39 -16.65 9.66
C GLY A 226 -5.34 -16.20 8.20
N CYS A 227 -5.61 -17.07 7.22
CA CYS A 227 -5.65 -16.67 5.82
C CYS A 227 -6.79 -15.67 5.55
N ILE A 228 -6.43 -14.56 4.90
CA ILE A 228 -7.36 -13.48 4.51
C ILE A 228 -7.44 -13.31 2.99
N GLY A 229 -6.95 -14.28 2.21
CA GLY A 229 -6.97 -14.21 0.74
C GLY A 229 -5.63 -14.57 0.08
N VAL A 230 -5.29 -14.07 -1.12
CA VAL A 230 -5.98 -12.99 -1.87
C VAL A 230 -6.49 -13.48 -3.21
N LYS A 231 -5.62 -13.93 -4.13
CA LYS A 231 -6.06 -14.31 -5.47
C LYS A 231 -5.16 -15.34 -6.14
N THR A 232 -5.78 -16.39 -6.69
CA THR A 232 -5.10 -17.34 -7.61
C THR A 232 -5.17 -16.86 -9.06
N GLY A 233 -4.18 -17.27 -9.86
CA GLY A 233 -4.16 -17.16 -11.32
C GLY A 233 -3.73 -18.48 -11.98
N TYR A 234 -4.26 -18.74 -13.18
CA TYR A 234 -3.75 -19.82 -14.04
C TYR A 234 -4.07 -19.52 -15.50
N THR A 235 -3.05 -19.63 -16.34
CA THR A 235 -3.18 -19.86 -17.79
C THR A 235 -2.11 -20.88 -18.19
N LYS A 236 -2.23 -21.45 -19.39
CA LYS A 236 -1.24 -22.41 -19.88
C LYS A 236 0.17 -21.81 -19.98
N THR A 237 0.26 -20.51 -20.25
CA THR A 237 1.52 -19.76 -20.47
C THR A 237 2.06 -19.18 -19.16
N ALA A 238 1.19 -18.64 -18.30
CA ALA A 238 1.57 -18.12 -16.99
C ALA A 238 1.98 -19.23 -16.01
N GLY A 239 1.41 -20.43 -16.13
CA GLY A 239 1.50 -21.46 -15.08
C GLY A 239 0.55 -21.15 -13.92
N HIS A 240 0.80 -21.75 -12.76
CA HIS A 240 -0.03 -21.55 -11.57
C HIS A 240 0.51 -20.40 -10.72
N CYS A 241 -0.29 -19.35 -10.54
CA CYS A 241 0.07 -18.17 -9.76
C CYS A 241 -0.81 -18.05 -8.51
N LEU A 242 -0.29 -17.43 -7.46
CA LEU A 242 -1.01 -17.11 -6.23
C LEU A 242 -0.39 -15.88 -5.55
N SER A 243 -1.22 -14.91 -5.22
CA SER A 243 -0.96 -13.96 -4.12
C SER A 243 -1.82 -14.36 -2.94
N SER A 244 -1.20 -14.61 -1.81
CA SER A 244 -1.83 -15.02 -0.56
C SER A 244 -1.50 -14.05 0.55
N ALA A 245 -2.41 -13.90 1.51
CA ALA A 245 -2.13 -13.15 2.72
C ALA A 245 -2.71 -13.86 3.94
N ALA A 246 -2.02 -13.74 5.06
CA ALA A 246 -2.49 -14.24 6.35
C ALA A 246 -2.05 -13.34 7.50
N THR A 247 -2.82 -13.33 8.57
CA THR A 247 -2.55 -12.57 9.79
C THR A 247 -2.40 -13.53 10.97
N LYS A 248 -1.30 -13.42 11.72
CA LYS A 248 -1.09 -14.11 12.99
C LYS A 248 -0.44 -13.14 13.98
N ASN A 249 -0.95 -13.10 15.22
CA ASN A 249 -0.42 -12.26 16.30
C ASN A 249 -0.22 -10.78 15.91
N GLY A 250 -1.15 -10.19 15.14
CA GLY A 250 -1.08 -8.79 14.73
C GLY A 250 -0.08 -8.47 13.60
N MET A 251 0.63 -9.47 13.07
CA MET A 251 1.47 -9.33 11.87
C MET A 251 0.76 -9.95 10.67
N THR A 252 0.75 -9.23 9.54
CA THR A 252 0.19 -9.73 8.28
C THR A 252 1.29 -9.92 7.26
N LEU A 253 1.35 -11.12 6.68
CA LEU A 253 2.32 -11.47 5.64
C LEU A 253 1.61 -11.67 4.31
N ILE A 254 2.23 -11.19 3.24
CA ILE A 254 1.86 -11.41 1.84
C ILE A 254 2.89 -12.35 1.22
N ALA A 255 2.45 -13.51 0.73
CA ALA A 255 3.29 -14.43 -0.03
C ALA A 255 2.77 -14.55 -1.46
N VAL A 256 3.65 -14.27 -2.43
CA VAL A 256 3.37 -14.38 -3.86
C VAL A 256 4.26 -15.45 -4.46
N VAL A 257 3.66 -16.35 -5.25
CA VAL A 257 4.36 -17.32 -6.11
C VAL A 257 3.80 -17.23 -7.53
N LEU A 258 4.68 -17.15 -8.52
CA LEU A 258 4.33 -17.05 -9.94
C LEU A 258 4.97 -18.21 -10.72
N GLY A 259 4.22 -18.76 -11.67
CA GLY A 259 4.76 -19.74 -12.63
C GLY A 259 4.94 -21.15 -12.10
N GLU A 260 4.16 -21.55 -11.11
CA GLU A 260 4.22 -22.90 -10.53
C GLU A 260 3.74 -23.95 -11.53
N SER A 261 4.29 -25.16 -11.38
CA SER A 261 3.99 -26.27 -12.28
C SER A 261 2.56 -26.82 -12.15
N ASP A 262 2.00 -26.78 -10.94
CA ASP A 262 0.66 -27.29 -10.66
C ASP A 262 -0.02 -26.55 -9.49
N SER A 263 -1.34 -26.76 -9.35
CA SER A 263 -2.13 -26.09 -8.32
C SER A 263 -1.83 -26.55 -6.90
N LYS A 264 -1.39 -27.79 -6.67
CA LYS A 264 -1.06 -28.27 -5.32
C LYS A 264 0.24 -27.61 -4.87
N THR A 265 1.23 -27.55 -5.76
CA THR A 265 2.54 -26.96 -5.51
C THR A 265 2.41 -25.47 -5.15
N ARG A 266 1.67 -24.65 -5.92
CA ARG A 266 1.50 -23.21 -5.57
C ARG A 266 0.95 -22.99 -4.15
N PHE A 267 0.02 -23.85 -3.71
CA PHE A 267 -0.59 -23.70 -2.38
C PHE A 267 0.36 -24.16 -1.29
N GLN A 268 1.14 -25.22 -1.52
CA GLN A 268 2.13 -25.69 -0.57
C GLN A 268 3.26 -24.68 -0.41
N GLU A 269 3.87 -24.22 -1.50
CA GLU A 269 5.00 -23.27 -1.44
C GLU A 269 4.58 -21.92 -0.83
N SER A 270 3.35 -21.47 -1.11
CA SER A 270 2.76 -20.31 -0.44
C SER A 270 2.55 -20.51 1.07
N LYS A 271 2.08 -21.68 1.53
CA LYS A 271 2.00 -22.00 2.96
C LYS A 271 3.39 -21.99 3.60
N ASP A 272 4.38 -22.60 2.94
CA ASP A 272 5.74 -22.70 3.46
C ASP A 272 6.40 -21.31 3.61
N LEU A 273 6.16 -20.40 2.66
CA LEU A 273 6.58 -19.00 2.77
C LEU A 273 5.93 -18.29 3.97
N LEU A 274 4.61 -18.44 4.13
CA LEU A 274 3.90 -17.83 5.26
C LEU A 274 4.41 -18.38 6.60
N ASP A 275 4.54 -19.71 6.72
CA ASP A 275 5.03 -20.38 7.92
C ASP A 275 6.47 -19.97 8.24
N TYR A 276 7.33 -19.86 7.23
CA TYR A 276 8.68 -19.32 7.38
C TYR A 276 8.67 -17.93 8.02
N GLY A 277 7.86 -17.01 7.50
CA GLY A 277 7.79 -15.65 8.01
C GLY A 277 7.28 -15.59 9.45
N PHE A 278 6.18 -16.29 9.76
CA PHE A 278 5.62 -16.32 11.12
C PHE A 278 6.48 -17.08 12.14
N ALA A 279 7.35 -17.98 11.69
CA ALA A 279 8.29 -18.68 12.55
C ALA A 279 9.50 -17.79 12.90
N LYS A 280 9.95 -16.94 11.97
CA LYS A 280 11.18 -16.16 12.12
C LYS A 280 10.97 -14.72 12.58
N TYR A 281 9.81 -14.12 12.34
CA TYR A 281 9.60 -12.69 12.56
C TYR A 281 8.34 -12.38 13.37
N GLU A 282 8.32 -11.19 13.97
CA GLU A 282 7.15 -10.56 14.57
C GLU A 282 7.23 -9.03 14.42
N LEU A 283 6.09 -8.35 14.54
CA LEU A 283 6.06 -6.89 14.60
C LEU A 283 6.25 -6.43 16.04
N TYR A 284 7.30 -5.65 16.25
CA TYR A 284 7.53 -4.90 17.47
C TYR A 284 6.92 -3.51 17.34
N ARG A 285 6.12 -3.09 18.32
CA ARG A 285 5.59 -1.73 18.41
C ARG A 285 6.30 -1.02 19.56
N PRO A 286 7.28 -0.15 19.28
CA PRO A 286 8.00 0.55 20.34
C PRO A 286 7.04 1.46 21.13
N GLU A 287 6.97 1.25 22.44
CA GLU A 287 6.23 2.13 23.33
C GLU A 287 7.14 3.30 23.75
N VAL A 288 7.24 4.33 22.91
CA VAL A 288 8.01 5.54 23.24
C VAL A 288 7.14 6.78 23.31
N THR A 289 7.50 7.70 24.21
CA THR A 289 6.89 9.02 24.29
C THR A 289 7.94 10.04 23.87
N PHE A 290 7.68 10.77 22.78
CA PHE A 290 8.57 11.84 22.35
C PHE A 290 8.48 13.05 23.27
N GLU A 291 9.60 13.73 23.47
CA GLU A 291 9.65 14.99 24.20
C GLU A 291 8.67 15.99 23.57
N GLN A 292 7.82 16.58 24.39
CA GLN A 292 6.85 17.58 23.94
C GLN A 292 7.44 18.98 24.13
N THR A 293 7.38 19.81 23.10
CA THR A 293 7.82 21.22 23.16
C THR A 293 6.72 22.14 22.64
N GLU A 294 6.27 23.08 23.47
CA GLU A 294 5.23 24.04 23.08
C GLU A 294 5.75 25.12 22.12
N SER A 295 6.99 25.57 22.31
CA SER A 295 7.58 26.66 21.52
C SER A 295 9.10 26.70 21.62
N ILE A 296 9.76 27.30 20.63
CA ILE A 296 11.20 27.60 20.67
C ILE A 296 11.50 29.10 20.49
N PRO A 297 12.62 29.62 21.02
CA PRO A 297 13.01 31.02 20.85
C PRO A 297 13.26 31.40 19.38
N VAL A 298 12.84 32.62 19.00
CA VAL A 298 13.11 33.19 17.68
C VAL A 298 13.98 34.44 17.81
N LYS A 299 15.18 34.38 17.20
CA LYS A 299 16.09 35.51 17.04
C LYS A 299 15.62 36.39 15.89
N LYS A 300 15.66 37.72 16.08
CA LYS A 300 15.30 38.73 15.06
C LYS A 300 13.86 38.65 14.54
N GLY A 301 12.97 37.84 15.12
CA GLY A 301 11.59 37.68 14.66
C GLY A 301 10.63 38.68 15.30
N VAL A 302 9.57 39.07 14.60
CA VAL A 302 8.54 40.00 15.12
C VAL A 302 7.95 39.53 16.46
N VAL A 303 7.92 38.22 16.68
CA VAL A 303 7.68 37.57 17.98
C VAL A 303 8.98 36.97 18.55
N SER A 304 9.04 36.76 19.87
CA SER A 304 10.23 36.21 20.55
C SER A 304 10.28 34.68 20.58
N ARG A 305 9.19 33.99 20.22
CA ARG A 305 9.05 32.54 20.19
C ARG A 305 8.11 32.11 19.06
N VAL A 306 8.30 30.92 18.53
CA VAL A 306 7.40 30.26 17.57
C VAL A 306 6.85 29.00 18.22
N GLU A 307 5.55 28.76 18.09
CA GLU A 307 4.93 27.52 18.55
C GLU A 307 5.42 26.33 17.72
N VAL A 308 5.54 25.17 18.36
CA VAL A 308 6.06 23.95 17.73
C VAL A 308 4.96 22.90 17.65
N VAL A 309 4.88 22.25 16.49
CA VAL A 309 4.16 20.99 16.32
C VAL A 309 5.15 19.87 16.64
N SER A 310 4.90 19.16 17.75
CA SER A 310 5.68 17.98 18.13
C SER A 310 5.17 16.75 17.37
N PRO A 311 6.03 15.75 17.11
CA PRO A 311 5.63 14.54 16.41
C PRO A 311 4.60 13.71 17.21
N SER A 312 3.77 12.96 16.49
CA SER A 312 2.73 12.09 17.06
C SER A 312 3.31 10.98 17.93
N THR A 313 2.49 10.46 18.85
CA THR A 313 2.85 9.33 19.72
C THR A 313 2.75 7.97 19.03
N GLU A 314 2.12 7.91 17.85
CA GLU A 314 2.01 6.67 17.08
C GLU A 314 3.27 6.46 16.24
N ILE A 315 3.98 5.38 16.54
CA ILE A 315 5.18 4.94 15.83
C ILE A 315 4.80 3.78 14.93
N ALA A 316 5.35 3.76 13.72
CA ALA A 316 5.26 2.60 12.85
C ALA A 316 5.87 1.36 13.56
N PRO A 317 5.27 0.17 13.39
CA PRO A 317 5.89 -1.04 13.91
C PRO A 317 7.18 -1.32 13.16
N VAL A 318 8.08 -2.04 13.83
CA VAL A 318 9.31 -2.52 13.23
C VAL A 318 9.30 -4.04 13.21
N LEU A 319 9.64 -4.62 12.07
CA LEU A 319 9.82 -6.05 11.96
C LEU A 319 11.12 -6.46 12.67
N ILE A 320 11.00 -7.40 13.60
CA ILE A 320 12.15 -7.95 14.33
C ILE A 320 12.19 -9.47 14.22
N ALA A 321 13.34 -10.06 14.56
CA ALA A 321 13.43 -11.51 14.71
C ALA A 321 12.57 -11.95 15.90
N LYS A 322 11.83 -13.03 15.73
CA LYS A 322 10.88 -13.53 16.72
C LYS A 322 11.58 -13.92 18.02
N GLY A 323 11.02 -13.49 19.15
CA GLY A 323 11.56 -13.75 20.48
C GLY A 323 12.75 -12.87 20.84
N THR A 324 13.07 -11.86 20.03
CA THR A 324 14.03 -10.82 20.41
C THR A 324 13.32 -9.68 21.12
N GLN A 325 14.05 -8.98 21.99
CA GLN A 325 13.61 -7.73 22.59
C GLN A 325 14.65 -6.68 22.23
N PRO A 326 14.38 -5.85 21.21
CA PRO A 326 15.36 -4.86 20.77
C PRO A 326 15.58 -3.83 21.87
N GLU A 327 16.82 -3.37 22.01
CA GLU A 327 17.11 -2.19 22.82
C GLU A 327 16.59 -0.95 22.09
N VAL A 328 15.77 -0.16 22.78
CA VAL A 328 15.15 1.04 22.21
C VAL A 328 15.84 2.30 22.73
N GLU A 329 16.39 3.08 21.82
CA GLU A 329 16.97 4.38 22.09
C GLU A 329 16.19 5.47 21.33
N VAL A 330 15.96 6.60 22.00
CA VAL A 330 15.30 7.77 21.41
C VAL A 330 16.22 8.97 21.56
N HIS A 331 16.70 9.51 20.44
CA HIS A 331 17.60 10.66 20.42
C HIS A 331 16.89 11.89 19.90
N THR A 332 16.54 12.79 20.81
CA THR A 332 15.90 14.08 20.50
C THR A 332 16.95 15.19 20.41
N GLN A 333 16.91 15.93 19.30
CA GLN A 333 17.72 17.11 19.05
C GLN A 333 16.80 18.28 18.66
N LEU A 334 16.50 19.15 19.63
CA LEU A 334 15.75 20.39 19.41
C LEU A 334 16.70 21.57 19.19
N GLU A 335 16.33 22.48 18.28
CA GLU A 335 17.04 23.74 18.10
C GLU A 335 16.89 24.64 19.33
N GLN A 336 18.01 25.14 19.86
CA GLN A 336 17.97 26.07 20.99
C GLN A 336 17.28 27.40 20.64
N SER A 337 17.35 27.78 19.36
CA SER A 337 16.67 28.95 18.81
C SER A 337 16.72 28.92 17.29
N VAL A 338 15.70 29.43 16.63
CA VAL A 338 15.72 29.72 15.19
C VAL A 338 15.91 31.21 14.92
N THR A 339 16.30 31.58 13.72
CA THR A 339 16.44 32.99 13.31
C THR A 339 15.40 33.32 12.26
N ALA A 340 14.65 34.41 12.44
CA ALA A 340 13.67 34.87 11.46
C ALA A 340 14.34 35.38 10.17
N PRO A 341 13.69 35.23 9.00
CA PRO A 341 12.34 34.70 8.82
C PRO A 341 12.25 33.18 9.03
N VAL A 342 11.18 32.71 9.66
CA VAL A 342 10.84 31.29 9.83
C VAL A 342 9.56 31.03 9.04
N GLU A 343 9.56 30.02 8.18
CA GLU A 343 8.35 29.62 7.44
C GLU A 343 7.55 28.61 8.26
N GLN A 344 6.22 28.62 8.12
CA GLN A 344 5.38 27.56 8.68
C GLN A 344 5.82 26.20 8.13
N GLY A 345 5.95 25.20 9.00
CA GLY A 345 6.43 23.86 8.64
C GLY A 345 7.96 23.73 8.65
N SER A 346 8.72 24.81 8.89
CA SER A 346 10.19 24.71 9.02
C SER A 346 10.56 23.75 10.15
N VAL A 347 11.51 22.85 9.90
CA VAL A 347 12.03 21.93 10.91
C VAL A 347 12.81 22.71 11.96
N VAL A 348 12.45 22.50 13.23
CA VAL A 348 13.05 23.14 14.41
C VAL A 348 13.62 22.14 15.40
N GLY A 349 13.68 20.88 15.01
CA GLY A 349 14.26 19.79 15.76
C GLY A 349 13.86 18.45 15.18
N THR A 350 14.52 17.39 15.64
CA THR A 350 14.25 16.02 15.19
C THR A 350 14.36 15.06 16.36
N THR A 351 13.58 13.99 16.32
CA THR A 351 13.77 12.81 17.16
C THR A 351 14.05 11.61 16.28
N THR A 352 15.10 10.87 16.61
CA THR A 352 15.49 9.64 15.91
C THR A 352 15.21 8.45 16.79
N LEU A 353 14.49 7.45 16.27
CA LEU A 353 14.27 6.17 16.91
C LEU A 353 15.33 5.18 16.45
N ILE A 354 16.01 4.56 17.41
CA ILE A 354 17.11 3.63 17.18
C ILE A 354 16.75 2.29 17.86
N LEU A 355 16.82 1.20 17.11
CA LEU A 355 16.68 -0.17 17.62
C LEU A 355 18.00 -0.92 17.43
N ASP A 356 18.53 -1.48 18.51
CA ASP A 356 19.82 -2.21 18.52
C ASP A 356 20.95 -1.43 17.80
N GLY A 357 21.01 -0.12 18.04
CA GLY A 357 22.00 0.78 17.43
C GLY A 357 21.76 1.16 15.96
N LYS A 358 20.67 0.69 15.34
CA LYS A 358 20.27 1.09 13.97
C LYS A 358 19.13 2.10 14.02
N GLU A 359 19.29 3.24 13.34
CA GLU A 359 18.19 4.19 13.10
C GLU A 359 17.10 3.51 12.28
N VAL A 360 15.89 3.41 12.85
CA VAL A 360 14.73 2.78 12.20
C VAL A 360 13.71 3.80 11.72
N ASP A 361 13.62 4.96 12.37
CA ASP A 361 12.70 6.02 11.98
C ASP A 361 13.14 7.39 12.51
N ARG A 362 12.62 8.46 11.90
CA ARG A 362 12.93 9.86 12.22
C ARG A 362 11.68 10.73 12.14
N TYR A 363 11.48 11.52 13.19
CA TYR A 363 10.33 12.39 13.36
C TYR A 363 10.76 13.85 13.50
N GLU A 364 10.04 14.75 12.87
CA GLU A 364 10.36 16.18 12.84
C GLU A 364 9.50 17.00 13.80
N TYR A 365 10.12 17.99 14.44
CA TYR A 365 9.42 19.09 15.12
C TYR A 365 9.36 20.24 14.14
N THR A 366 8.17 20.82 13.94
CA THR A 366 8.00 21.88 12.94
C THR A 366 7.41 23.16 13.51
N ALA A 367 7.77 24.30 12.93
CA ALA A 367 7.19 25.59 13.28
C ALA A 367 5.71 25.64 12.90
N LYS A 368 4.83 25.83 13.89
CA LYS A 368 3.37 25.85 13.69
C LYS A 368 2.90 27.04 12.86
N THR A 369 3.62 28.16 12.92
CA THR A 369 3.31 29.40 12.21
C THR A 369 4.58 30.04 11.66
N ALA A 370 4.42 30.87 10.63
CA ALA A 370 5.51 31.68 10.12
C ALA A 370 5.85 32.83 11.08
N VAL A 371 7.14 33.19 11.15
CA VAL A 371 7.62 34.35 11.90
C VAL A 371 8.46 35.24 11.00
N GLU A 372 7.93 36.43 10.72
CA GLU A 372 8.64 37.44 9.93
C GLU A 372 9.84 38.04 10.68
N GLN A 373 10.82 38.51 9.93
CA GLN A 373 11.97 39.21 10.48
C GLN A 373 11.59 40.65 10.87
N ARG A 374 12.03 41.09 12.05
CA ARG A 374 11.87 42.48 12.50
C ARG A 374 12.58 43.44 11.56
N THR A 375 11.91 44.56 11.30
CA THR A 375 12.49 45.73 10.67
C THR A 375 13.34 46.54 11.66
N PHE A 376 14.16 47.45 11.13
CA PHE A 376 14.96 48.38 11.94
C PHE A 376 14.09 49.27 12.84
N ILE A 377 12.94 49.74 12.32
CA ILE A 377 12.02 50.62 13.05
C ILE A 377 11.40 49.88 14.25
N GLU A 378 11.00 48.62 14.09
CA GLU A 378 10.44 47.81 15.18
C GLU A 378 11.48 47.51 16.26
N SER A 379 12.71 47.25 15.84
CA SER A 379 13.83 47.05 16.77
C SER A 379 14.08 48.30 17.61
N MET A 380 14.04 49.49 17.00
CA MET A 380 14.17 50.78 17.70
C MET A 380 13.02 51.03 18.69
N LYS A 381 11.77 50.72 18.32
CA LYS A 381 10.61 50.87 19.22
C LYS A 381 10.75 50.03 20.50
N ILE A 382 11.25 48.80 20.39
CA ILE A 382 11.45 47.91 21.54
C ILE A 382 12.52 48.47 22.50
N VAL A 383 13.63 48.98 21.97
CA VAL A 383 14.70 49.60 22.77
C VAL A 383 14.17 50.84 23.50
N PHE A 384 13.44 51.70 22.79
CA PHE A 384 12.88 52.93 23.35
C PHE A 384 11.85 52.64 24.46
N TYR A 385 10.97 51.66 24.24
CA TYR A 385 9.99 51.23 25.24
C TYR A 385 10.68 50.68 26.49
N LYS A 386 11.68 49.80 26.33
CA LYS A 386 12.47 49.27 27.46
C LYS A 386 13.18 50.38 28.26
N MET A 387 13.71 51.39 27.58
CA MET A 387 14.35 52.54 28.24
C MET A 387 13.36 53.41 29.03
N MET A 388 12.09 53.48 28.62
CA MET A 388 11.06 54.25 29.32
C MET A 388 10.41 53.52 30.50
N THR A 389 10.54 52.19 30.56
CA THR A 389 9.98 51.33 31.61
C THR A 389 11.01 50.84 32.63
N MET A 390 12.29 51.19 32.45
CA MET A 390 13.33 51.13 33.49
C MET A 390 13.36 52.43 34.27
#